data_AF-A0A932DAW9-F1
#
_entry.id   AF-A0A932DAW9-F1
#
_cell.length_a   1.000
_cell.length_b   1.000
_cell.length_c   1.000
_cell.angle_alpha   90.00
_cell.angle_beta   90.00
_cell.angle_gamma   90.00
#
_symmetry.space_group_name_H-M   'P 1'
#
loop_
_entity.id
_entity.type
_entity.pdbx_description
1 polymer ?
#
loop_
_entity_poly.entity_id
_entity_poly.type
_entity_poly.pdbx_seq_one_letter_code
_entity_poly.pdbx_strand_id
1 'polypeptide(L)' 'MLDRKNIQIDLITLVGGERLLRLTEPESGLSLERKLDPQQAVAHQKQRLLGVFEAALTRAELLAP' A
#
# COMPACT_ATOMS: atom_id res chain seq x y z
N MET A 1 11.51 -3.07 15.87
CA MET A 1 11.55 -2.52 14.50
C MET A 1 10.61 -3.37 13.69
N LEU A 2 9.48 -2.86 13.20
CA LEU A 2 8.70 -3.54 12.16
C LEU A 2 9.71 -4.02 11.11
N ASP A 3 9.76 -5.32 10.83
CA ASP A 3 10.46 -5.81 9.66
C ASP A 3 9.62 -5.37 8.45
N ARG A 4 9.75 -4.07 8.10
CA ARG A 4 9.16 -3.37 6.94
C ARG A 4 9.49 -4.04 5.60
N LYS A 5 10.26 -5.12 5.64
CA LYS A 5 10.70 -5.96 4.53
C LYS A 5 9.57 -6.82 3.96
N ASN A 6 8.43 -6.96 4.65
CA ASN A 6 7.36 -7.88 4.24
C ASN A 6 6.08 -7.21 3.73
N ILE A 7 6.09 -5.91 3.38
CA ILE A 7 4.93 -5.28 2.73
C ILE A 7 4.65 -5.99 1.41
N GLN A 8 3.54 -6.70 1.33
CA GLN A 8 3.04 -7.30 0.09
C GLN A 8 2.46 -6.22 -0.80
N ILE A 9 2.72 -6.31 -2.10
CA ILE A 9 2.29 -5.34 -3.09
C ILE A 9 1.54 -6.09 -4.20
N ASP A 10 0.24 -5.84 -4.31
CA ASP A 10 -0.60 -6.45 -5.33
C ASP A 10 -1.08 -5.41 -6.34
N LEU A 11 -1.06 -5.79 -7.62
CA LEU A 11 -1.69 -5.03 -8.70
C LEU A 11 -2.95 -5.78 -9.15
N ILE A 12 -4.11 -5.21 -8.84
CA ILE A 12 -5.41 -5.86 -9.07
C ILE A 12 -6.08 -5.20 -10.27
N THR A 13 -6.47 -5.98 -11.26
CA THR A 13 -7.28 -5.52 -12.39
C THR A 13 -8.75 -5.73 -12.07
N LEU A 14 -9.54 -4.66 -12.14
CA LEU A 14 -10.98 -4.67 -11.93
C LEU A 14 -11.72 -5.08 -13.20
N VAL A 15 -12.98 -5.50 -13.05
CA VAL A 15 -13.85 -5.91 -14.18
C VAL A 15 -13.99 -4.80 -15.23
N GLY A 16 -13.94 -3.52 -14.83
CA GLY A 16 -13.99 -2.36 -15.72
C GLY A 16 -12.66 -2.01 -16.41
N GLY A 17 -11.62 -2.83 -16.23
CA GLY A 17 -10.28 -2.61 -16.79
C GLY A 17 -9.41 -1.63 -16.00
N GLU A 18 -9.95 -1.00 -14.97
CA GLU A 18 -9.13 -0.15 -14.10
C GLU A 18 -8.25 -1.00 -13.17
N ARG A 19 -7.17 -0.39 -12.67
CA ARG A 19 -6.21 -1.08 -11.81
C ARG A 19 -6.17 -0.47 -10.43
N LEU A 20 -6.10 -1.31 -9.41
CA LEU A 20 -5.82 -0.93 -8.02
C LEU A 20 -4.41 -1.39 -7.65
N LEU A 21 -3.72 -0.55 -6.89
CA LEU A 21 -2.53 -0.93 -6.17
C LEU A 21 -2.90 -1.15 -4.70
N ARG A 22 -2.64 -2.35 -4.18
CA ARG A 22 -2.83 -2.70 -2.78
C ARG A 22 -1.47 -2.93 -2.12
N LEU A 23 -1.29 -2.36 -0.94
CA LEU A 23 -0.19 -2.65 -0.04
C LEU A 23 -0.76 -3.31 1.20
N THR A 24 -0.16 -4.41 1.65
CA THR A 24 -0.61 -5.15 2.83
C THR A 24 0.58 -5.43 3.73
N GLU A 25 0.44 -5.17 5.03
CA GLU A 25 1.36 -5.61 6.06
C GLU A 25 0.82 -6.94 6.62
N PRO A 26 1.46 -8.09 6.36
CA PRO A 26 0.87 -9.40 6.62
C PRO A 26 0.64 -9.72 8.10
N GLU A 27 1.44 -9.18 9.02
CA GLU A 27 1.36 -9.53 10.44
C GLU A 27 0.13 -8.92 11.11
N SER A 28 -0.15 -7.64 10.82
CA SER A 28 -1.34 -6.94 11.30
C SER A 28 -2.56 -7.14 10.40
N GLY A 29 -2.36 -7.55 9.15
CA GLY A 29 -3.40 -7.61 8.12
C GLY A 29 -3.86 -6.23 7.64
N LEU A 30 -3.19 -5.14 8.04
CA LEU A 30 -3.52 -3.79 7.57
C LEU A 30 -3.24 -3.68 6.07
N SER A 31 -4.15 -3.05 5.34
CA SER A 31 -4.01 -2.83 3.92
C SER A 31 -4.39 -1.42 3.50
N LEU A 32 -3.64 -0.86 2.54
CA LEU A 32 -3.95 0.40 1.88
C LEU A 32 -4.10 0.17 0.38
N GLU A 33 -5.20 0.66 -0.17
CA GLU A 33 -5.53 0.52 -1.58
C GLU A 33 -5.65 1.88 -2.27
N ARG A 34 -5.19 1.96 -3.51
CA ARG A 34 -5.41 3.12 -4.37
C ARG A 34 -5.65 2.72 -5.80
N LYS A 35 -6.69 3.31 -6.42
CA LYS A 35 -6.86 3.25 -7.87
C LYS A 35 -5.67 3.93 -8.57
N LEU A 36 -5.13 3.26 -9.57
CA LEU A 36 -4.07 3.80 -10.40
C LEU A 36 -4.64 4.80 -11.39
N ASP A 37 -3.95 5.93 -11.49
CA ASP A 37 -4.16 6.90 -12.56
C ASP A 37 -3.45 6.38 -13.83
N PRO A 38 -4.15 6.12 -14.94
CA PRO A 38 -3.54 5.65 -16.17
C PRO A 38 -2.58 6.68 -16.81
N GLN A 39 -2.69 7.96 -16.46
CA GLN A 39 -1.83 9.02 -16.99
C GLN A 39 -0.49 9.13 -16.25
N GLN A 40 -0.31 8.39 -15.15
CA GLN A 40 0.90 8.45 -14.34
C GLN A 40 1.65 7.11 -14.32
N ALA A 41 2.98 7.17 -14.32
CA ALA A 41 3.82 5.98 -14.19
C ALA A 41 3.49 5.19 -12.91
N VAL A 42 3.24 3.88 -13.06
CA VAL A 42 2.89 2.98 -11.95
C VAL A 42 3.98 2.99 -10.86
N ALA A 43 5.25 3.07 -11.24
CA ALA A 43 6.38 3.12 -10.31
C ALA A 43 6.28 4.31 -9.34
N HIS A 44 6.00 5.51 -9.85
CA HIS A 44 5.83 6.71 -9.01
C HIS A 44 4.63 6.59 -8.08
N GLN A 45 3.51 6.06 -8.61
CA GLN A 45 2.31 5.86 -7.81
C GLN A 45 2.54 4.86 -6.67
N LYS A 46 3.31 3.79 -6.94
CA LYS A 46 3.74 2.80 -5.95
C LYS A 46 4.65 3.41 -4.88
N GLN A 47 5.68 4.16 -5.25
CA GLN A 47 6.58 4.80 -4.30
C GLN A 47 5.83 5.75 -3.36
N ARG A 48 4.91 6.58 -3.91
CA ARG A 48 4.08 7.47 -3.08
C ARG A 48 3.16 6.69 -2.14
N LEU A 49 2.50 5.65 -2.62
CA LEU A 49 1.59 4.85 -1.80
C LEU A 49 2.35 4.12 -0.68
N LEU A 50 3.55 3.60 -0.98
CA LEU A 50 4.41 2.94 -0.01
C LEU A 50 4.81 3.89 1.13
N GLY A 51 5.28 5.09 0.81
CA GLY A 51 5.64 6.06 1.85
C GLY A 51 4.46 6.48 2.73
N VAL A 52 3.26 6.63 2.16
CA VAL A 52 2.03 6.90 2.93
C VAL A 52 1.70 5.72 3.84
N PHE A 53 1.79 4.50 3.32
CA PHE A 53 1.46 3.30 4.09
C PHE A 53 2.43 3.07 5.25
N GLU A 54 3.73 3.22 5.02
CA GLU A 54 4.74 3.12 6.08
C GLU A 54 4.54 4.16 7.18
N ALA A 55 4.20 5.41 6.81
CA ALA A 55 3.89 6.47 7.78
C ALA A 55 2.62 6.16 8.58
N ALA A 56 1.59 5.61 7.93
CA ALA A 56 0.36 5.20 8.57
C ALA A 56 0.59 4.04 9.56
N LEU A 57 1.35 3.01 9.16
CA LEU A 57 1.72 1.89 10.02
C LEU A 57 2.50 2.37 11.25
N THR A 58 3.53 3.19 11.06
CA THR A 58 4.31 3.76 12.16
C THR A 58 3.41 4.52 13.14
N ARG A 59 2.43 5.27 12.64
CA ARG A 59 1.48 5.99 13.49
C ARG A 59 0.51 5.05 14.22
N ALA A 60 0.07 3.98 13.56
CA ALA A 60 -0.82 2.99 14.18
C ALA A 60 -0.12 2.26 15.34
N GLU A 61 1.16 1.92 15.21
CA GLU A 61 1.95 1.34 16.30
C GLU A 61 2.07 2.26 17.51
N LEU A 62 2.28 3.56 17.31
CA LEU A 62 2.36 4.54 18.41
C LEU A 62 1.05 4.66 19.20
N LEU A 63 -0.06 4.18 18.64
CA LEU A 63 -1.38 4.17 19.27
C LEU A 63 -1.76 2.78 19.81
N ALA A 64 -0.93 1.76 19.60
CA ALA A 64 -1.16 0.44 20.16
C ALA A 64 -0.96 0.47 21.69
N PRO A 65 -1.90 -0.08 22.47
CA PRO A 65 -1.89 -0.04 23.93
C PRO A 65 -0.77 -0.88 24.58
#